data_AF-A0A9D6JJH6-F1
#
_entry.id   AF-A0A9D6JJH6-F1
#
_cell.length_a   1.000
_cell.length_b   1.000
_cell.length_c   1.000
_cell.angle_alpha   90.00
_cell.angle_beta   90.00
_cell.angle_gamma   90.00
#
_symmetry.space_group_name_H-M   'P 1'
#
loop_
_entity.id
_entity.type
_entity.pdbx_description
1 polymer ?
#
loop_
_entity_poly.entity_id
_entity_poly.type
_entity_poly.pdbx_seq_one_letter_code
_entity_poly.pdbx_strand_id
1 'polypeptide(L)' 'MKIAILGGGVAGVSSAIALKQKGFDVSIYERHESASNIGAGIVVWPNAAYVLEQLGVLNEIEAVSGHP' A
#
# COMPACT_ATOMS: atom_id res chain seq x y z
N MET A 1 -2.17 21.07 4.50
CA MET A 1 -3.42 20.37 4.87
C MET A 1 -3.05 19.04 5.49
N LYS A 2 -3.68 18.65 6.60
CA LYS A 2 -3.46 17.34 7.26
C LYS A 2 -4.56 16.36 6.84
N ILE A 3 -4.19 15.12 6.53
CA ILE A 3 -5.12 14.07 6.09
C ILE A 3 -4.99 12.86 7.01
N ALA A 4 -6.11 12.41 7.56
CA ALA A 4 -6.18 11.16 8.31
C ALA A 4 -6.81 10.06 7.44
N ILE A 5 -6.15 8.91 7.38
CA ILE A 5 -6.65 7.70 6.72
C ILE A 5 -7.00 6.68 7.80
N LEU A 6 -8.23 6.16 7.77
CA LEU A 6 -8.70 5.13 8.69
C LEU A 6 -8.64 3.77 7.97
N GLY A 7 -7.66 2.95 8.32
CA GLY A 7 -7.39 1.63 7.75
C GLY A 7 -5.98 1.52 7.15
N GLY A 8 -5.19 0.56 7.64
CA GLY A 8 -3.83 0.25 7.22
C GLY A 8 -3.72 -0.86 6.17
N GLY A 9 -4.82 -1.22 5.51
CA GLY A 9 -4.81 -2.19 4.41
C GLY A 9 -4.26 -1.62 3.10
N VAL A 10 -4.24 -2.44 2.04
CA VAL A 10 -3.67 -2.10 0.71
C VAL A 10 -4.15 -0.76 0.17
N ALA A 11 -5.46 -0.46 0.25
CA ALA A 11 -6.01 0.81 -0.22
C ALA A 11 -5.54 2.01 0.63
N GLY A 12 -5.45 1.85 1.95
CA GLY A 12 -5.05 2.91 2.87
C GLY A 12 -3.59 3.30 2.70
N VAL A 13 -2.69 2.31 2.65
CA VAL A 13 -1.26 2.55 2.45
C VAL A 13 -0.97 3.11 1.06
N SER A 14 -1.64 2.59 0.02
CA SER A 14 -1.49 3.12 -1.35
C SER A 14 -1.94 4.58 -1.45
N SER A 15 -3.08 4.91 -0.82
CA SER A 15 -3.58 6.29 -0.76
C SER A 15 -2.62 7.21 0.00
N ALA A 16 -2.05 6.74 1.10
CA ALA A 16 -1.10 7.51 1.89
C ALA A 16 0.16 7.85 1.09
N ILE A 17 0.71 6.88 0.36
CA ILE A 17 1.88 7.10 -0.51
C ILE A 17 1.55 8.15 -1.57
N ALA A 18 0.44 7.99 -2.29
CA ALA A 18 0.04 8.92 -3.34
C ALA A 18 -0.16 10.35 -2.83
N LEU A 19 -0.77 10.51 -1.65
CA LEU A 19 -0.97 11.82 -1.02
C LEU A 19 0.35 12.41 -0.52
N LYS A 20 1.24 11.59 0.03
CA LYS A 20 2.56 12.03 0.48
C LYS A 20 3.44 12.49 -0.69
N GLN A 21 3.41 11.80 -1.82
CA GLN A 21 4.08 12.23 -3.07
C GLN A 21 3.56 13.59 -3.57
N LYS A 22 2.31 13.94 -3.27
CA LYS A 22 1.71 15.25 -3.56
C LYS A 22 2.03 16.33 -2.51
N GLY A 23 2.82 16.02 -1.48
CA GLY A 23 3.26 16.97 -0.45
C GLY A 23 2.28 17.19 0.70
N PHE A 24 1.30 16.29 0.89
CA PHE A 24 0.39 16.35 2.04
C PHE A 24 1.00 15.73 3.30
N ASP A 25 0.60 16.23 4.46
CA ASP A 25 0.86 15.61 5.76
C ASP A 25 -0.21 14.55 6.04
N VAL A 26 0.19 13.28 6.07
CA VAL A 26 -0.71 12.12 6.09
C VAL A 26 -0.41 11.23 7.30
N SER A 27 -1.46 10.83 8.01
CA SER A 27 -1.39 9.85 9.11
C SER A 27 -2.38 8.71 8.85
N ILE A 28 -1.94 7.47 9.09
CA ILE A 28 -2.78 6.27 8.98
C ILE A 28 -3.10 5.76 10.38
N TYR A 29 -4.36 5.39 10.61
CA TYR A 29 -4.83 4.78 11.85
C TYR A 29 -5.36 3.38 11.52
N GLU A 30 -4.85 2.36 12.18
CA GLU A 30 -5.25 0.96 12.02
C GLU A 30 -5.62 0.38 13.38
N ARG A 31 -6.65 -0.48 13.41
CA ARG A 31 -7.13 -1.11 14.66
C ARG A 31 -6.22 -2.24 15.13
N HIS A 32 -5.50 -2.89 14.22
CA HIS A 32 -4.58 -3.98 14.52
C HIS A 32 -3.17 -3.43 14.82
N GLU A 33 -2.57 -3.88 15.92
CA GLU A 33 -1.20 -3.47 16.30
C GLU A 33 -0.13 -3.99 15.32
N SER A 34 -0.44 -5.05 14.59
CA SER A 34 0.46 -5.67 13.61
C SER A 34 -0.28 -6.11 12.36
N ALA A 35 0.44 -6.14 11.23
CA ALA A 35 -0.05 -6.80 10.02
C ALA A 35 -0.36 -8.28 10.32
N SER A 36 -1.54 -8.74 9.92
CA SER A 36 -1.92 -10.15 10.00
C SER A 36 -1.86 -10.75 8.60
N ASN A 37 -1.06 -11.81 8.44
CA ASN A 37 -0.91 -12.53 7.17
C ASN A 37 -1.91 -13.69 7.01
N ILE A 38 -2.92 -13.78 7.87
CA ILE A 38 -3.83 -14.93 7.87
C ILE A 38 -4.71 -14.90 6.61
N GLY A 39 -4.39 -15.76 5.64
CA GLY A 39 -5.29 -16.19 4.57
C GLY A 39 -5.42 -15.27 3.35
N ALA A 40 -4.68 -14.17 3.26
CA ALA A 40 -4.82 -13.20 2.17
C ALA A 40 -3.62 -13.24 1.20
N GLY A 41 -3.58 -14.26 0.35
CA GLY A 41 -2.79 -14.17 -0.89
C GLY A 41 -3.43 -13.14 -1.82
N ILE A 42 -2.67 -12.16 -2.30
CA ILE A 42 -3.16 -11.15 -3.25
C ILE A 42 -2.45 -11.36 -4.58
N VAL A 43 -3.24 -11.52 -5.64
CA VAL A 43 -2.72 -11.51 -7.01
C VAL A 43 -2.65 -10.07 -7.51
N VAL A 44 -1.47 -9.64 -7.91
CA VAL A 44 -1.25 -8.33 -8.53
C VAL A 44 -1.41 -8.47 -10.04
N TRP A 45 -2.46 -7.85 -10.58
CA TRP A 45 -2.70 -7.78 -12.03
C TRP A 45 -1.85 -6.68 -12.68
N PRO A 46 -1.61 -6.71 -14.00
CA PRO A 46 -0.75 -5.73 -14.68
C PRO A 46 -1.13 -4.27 -14.46
N ASN A 47 -2.44 -3.96 -14.37
CA ASN A 47 -2.91 -2.61 -14.07
C ASN A 47 -2.57 -2.17 -12.64
N ALA A 48 -2.59 -3.08 -11.67
CA ALA A 48 -2.15 -2.80 -10.31
C ALA A 48 -0.62 -2.64 -10.27
N ALA A 49 0.14 -3.48 -10.97
CA ALA A 49 1.59 -3.35 -11.08
C ALA A 49 2.01 -1.99 -11.64
N TYR A 50 1.34 -1.51 -12.71
CA TYR A 50 1.54 -0.17 -13.24
C TYR A 50 1.36 0.92 -12.18
N VAL A 51 0.30 0.85 -11.37
CA VAL A 51 0.08 1.82 -10.28
C VAL A 51 1.15 1.69 -9.19
N LEU A 52 1.54 0.47 -8.81
CA LEU A 52 2.60 0.23 -7.82
C LEU A 52 3.95 0.78 -8.28
N GLU A 53 4.23 0.77 -9.59
CA GLU A 53 5.41 1.42 -10.17
C GLU A 53 5.35 2.93 -9.98
N GLN A 54 4.20 3.56 -10.26
CA GLN A 54 4.01 5.00 -10.01
C GLN A 54 4.11 5.36 -8.52
N LEU A 55 3.71 4.46 -7.63
CA LEU A 55 3.87 4.61 -6.19
C LEU A 55 5.32 4.35 -5.71
N GLY A 56 6.19 3.83 -6.58
CA GLY A 56 7.61 3.59 -6.30
C GLY A 56 7.89 2.35 -5.46
N VAL A 57 6.92 1.44 -5.31
CA VAL A 57 7.00 0.27 -4.42
C VAL A 57 6.97 -1.07 -5.17
N LEU A 58 6.83 -1.06 -6.50
CA LEU A 58 6.73 -2.29 -7.30
C LEU A 58 7.92 -3.23 -7.07
N ASN A 59 9.15 -2.73 -7.16
CA ASN A 59 10.36 -3.55 -6.99
C ASN A 59 10.43 -4.23 -5.61
N GLU A 60 10.00 -3.52 -4.56
CA GLU A 60 9.98 -4.05 -3.18
C GLU A 60 8.94 -5.16 -3.02
N ILE A 61 7.78 -5.01 -3.69
CA ILE A 61 6.71 -6.01 -3.71
C ILE A 61 7.11 -7.23 -4.54
N GLU A 62 7.74 -7.03 -5.70
CA GLU A 62 8.22 -8.12 -6.55
C GLU A 62 9.25 -8.99 -5.81
N ALA A 63 10.16 -8.37 -5.04
CA ALA A 63 11.19 -9.09 -4.28
C ALA A 63 10.64 -10.06 -3.21
N VAL A 64 9.38 -9.90 -2.80
CA VAL A 64 8.71 -10.76 -1.81
C VAL A 64 7.53 -11.53 -2.38
N SER A 65 7.27 -11.39 -3.69
CA SER A 65 6.16 -12.06 -4.36
C SER A 65 6.48 -13.53 -4.63
N GLY A 66 5.45 -14.37 -4.66
CA GLY A 66 5.60 -15.75 -5.12
C GLY A 66 5.89 -15.78 -6.61
N HIS A 67 7.03 -16.32 -7.01
CA HIS A 67 7.30 -16.67 -8.40
C HIS A 67 6.84 -18.12 -8.64
N PRO A 68 6.20 -18.42 -9.79
CA PRO A 68 5.90 -19.79 -10.18
C PRO A 68 7.18 -20.63 -10.33
#